data_AF-A0A7X6SBC3-F1
#
_entry.id   AF-A0A7X6SBC3-F1
#
_cell.length_a   1.000
_cell.length_b   1.000
_cell.length_c   1.000
_cell.angle_alpha   90.00
_cell.angle_beta   90.00
_cell.angle_gamma   90.00
#
_symmetry.space_group_name_H-M   'P 1'
#
loop_
_entity.id
_entity.type
_entity.pdbx_description
1 polymer ?
#
loop_
_entity_poly.entity_id
_entity_poly.type
_entity_poly.pdbx_seq_one_letter_code
_entity_poly.pdbx_strand_id
1 'polypeptide(L)' 'MRPKELQCLVTFKTTTEAMAFEKIAKTSGLKGRLIPVPSIISSGCGLAWRENPDNRALIDKIFE' A
#
# COMPACT_ATOMS: atom_id res chain seq x y z
N MET A 1 6.11 13.72 20.94
CA MET A 1 6.27 12.25 20.82
C MET A 1 5.17 11.77 19.87
N ARG A 2 5.49 11.43 18.61
CA ARG A 2 4.46 11.00 17.65
C ARG A 2 4.05 9.55 17.99
N PRO A 3 2.76 9.24 18.18
CA PRO A 3 2.33 7.88 18.41
C PRO A 3 2.74 7.00 17.22
N LYS A 4 3.39 5.87 17.52
CA LYS A 4 3.71 4.85 16.51
C LYS A 4 2.44 4.08 16.22
N GLU A 5 1.63 4.59 15.31
CA GLU A 5 0.50 3.84 14.77
C GLU A 5 1.02 2.83 13.75
N LEU A 6 0.56 1.59 13.87
CA LEU A 6 0.81 0.55 12.88
C LEU A 6 0.16 0.99 11.57
N GLN A 7 0.92 0.97 10.49
CA GLN A 7 0.44 1.24 9.14
C GLN A 7 0.81 0.06 8.27
N CYS A 8 -0.12 -0.36 7.42
CA CYS A 8 0.14 -1.39 6.44
C CYS A 8 0.82 -0.74 5.23
N LEU A 9 1.98 -1.25 4.85
CA LEU A 9 2.65 -0.89 3.61
C LEU A 9 2.64 -2.10 2.67
N VAL A 10 2.11 -1.90 1.46
CA VAL A 10 2.20 -2.86 0.38
C VAL A 10 3.25 -2.35 -0.59
N THR A 11 4.25 -3.17 -0.89
CA THR A 11 5.33 -2.81 -1.81
C THR A 11 5.20 -3.60 -3.10
N PHE A 12 5.55 -2.97 -4.23
CA PHE A 12 5.41 -3.57 -5.55
C PHE A 12 6.77 -3.69 -6.23
N LYS A 13 6.89 -4.66 -7.13
CA LYS A 13 8.11 -4.84 -7.93
C LYS A 13 8.15 -3.87 -9.11
N THR A 14 6.98 -3.57 -9.68
CA THR A 14 6.85 -2.67 -10.84
C THR A 14 5.93 -1.48 -10.55
N THR A 15 6.16 -0.37 -11.25
CA THR A 15 5.30 0.82 -11.18
C THR A 15 3.90 0.52 -11.69
N THR A 16 3.79 -0.36 -12.69
CA THR A 16 2.51 -0.79 -13.28
C THR A 16 1.63 -1.52 -12.26
N GLU A 17 2.19 -2.45 -11.47
CA GLU A 17 1.47 -3.11 -10.37
C GLU A 17 1.00 -2.10 -9.31
N ALA A 18 1.86 -1.14 -8.96
CA ALA A 18 1.52 -0.11 -7.98
C ALA A 18 0.31 0.75 -8.42
N MET A 19 0.27 1.14 -9.70
CA MET A 19 -0.84 1.89 -10.27
C MET A 19 -2.11 1.05 -10.44
N ALA A 20 -1.98 -0.22 -10.85
CA ALA A 20 -3.11 -1.15 -10.96
C ALA A 20 -3.75 -1.39 -9.59
N PHE A 21 -2.93 -1.63 -8.58
CA PHE A 21 -3.37 -1.81 -7.20
C PHE A 21 -4.09 -0.56 -6.68
N GLU A 22 -3.56 0.64 -6.90
CA GLU A 22 -4.24 1.88 -6.49
C GLU A 22 -5.67 1.97 -7.04
N LYS A 23 -5.87 1.61 -8.31
CA LYS A 23 -7.19 1.68 -8.94
C LYS A 23 -8.15 0.70 -8.28
N ILE A 24 -7.72 -0.55 -8.07
CA ILE A 24 -8.53 -1.59 -7.42
C ILE A 24 -8.81 -1.22 -5.96
N ALA A 25 -7.80 -0.68 -5.27
CA ALA A 25 -7.90 -0.22 -3.89
C ALA A 25 -8.96 0.88 -3.76
N LYS A 26 -8.89 1.91 -4.60
CA LYS A 26 -9.90 2.98 -4.65
C LYS A 26 -11.31 2.43 -4.91
N THR A 27 -11.45 1.49 -5.83
CA THR A 27 -12.75 0.83 -6.11
C THR A 27 -13.24 -0.03 -4.93
N SER A 28 -12.32 -0.63 -4.18
CA SER A 28 -12.61 -1.45 -3.00
C SER A 28 -12.90 -0.63 -1.73
N GLY A 29 -12.86 0.71 -1.83
CA GLY A 29 -13.12 1.61 -0.69
C GLY A 29 -11.92 1.80 0.24
N LEU A 30 -10.72 1.38 -0.17
CA LEU A 30 -9.49 1.64 0.56
C LEU A 30 -9.21 3.15 0.60
N LYS A 31 -8.92 3.68 1.79
CA LYS A 31 -8.64 5.10 2.03
C LYS A 31 -7.16 5.44 2.00
N GLY A 32 -6.33 4.45 1.71
CA GLY A 32 -4.91 4.55 1.58
C GLY A 32 -4.48 5.35 0.38
N ARG A 33 -3.17 5.49 0.24
CA ARG A 33 -2.57 6.22 -0.87
C ARG A 33 -1.23 5.63 -1.25
N LEU A 34 -0.86 5.79 -2.50
CA LEU A 34 0.50 5.53 -2.95
C LEU A 34 1.44 6.58 -2.36
N ILE A 35 2.52 6.12 -1.73
CA ILE A 35 3.62 6.92 -1.23
C ILE A 35 4.93 6.42 -1.84
N PRO A 36 5.95 7.27 -1.97
CA PRO A 36 7.29 6.78 -2.25
C PRO A 36 7.74 5.83 -1.15
N VAL A 37 8.43 4.76 -1.53
CA VAL A 37 8.89 3.74 -0.58
C VAL A 37 9.81 4.40 0.45
N PRO A 38 9.61 4.14 1.76
CA PRO A 38 10.52 4.65 2.77
C PRO A 38 11.94 4.15 2.52
N SER A 39 12.96 4.97 2.79
CA SER A 39 14.37 4.62 2.61
C SER A 39 14.83 3.38 3.39
N ILE A 40 14.05 2.94 4.37
CA ILE A 40 14.30 1.73 5.16
C ILE A 40 13.78 0.44 4.48
N ILE A 41 12.97 0.56 3.42
CA ILE A 41 12.39 -0.54 2.67
C ILE A 41 12.83 -0.41 1.21
N SER A 42 13.70 -1.29 0.74
CA SER A 42 14.07 -1.35 -0.68
C SER A 42 13.01 -2.14 -1.44
N SER A 43 12.21 -1.47 -2.27
CA SER A 43 11.29 -2.13 -3.21
C SER A 43 11.55 -1.70 -4.64
N GLY A 44 11.41 -2.64 -5.58
CA GLY A 44 11.88 -2.52 -6.96
C GLY A 44 11.38 -1.29 -7.72
N CYS A 45 10.14 -0.84 -7.49
CA CYS A 45 9.57 0.31 -8.22
C CYS A 45 9.63 1.65 -7.47
N GLY A 46 10.14 1.68 -6.24
CA GLY A 46 10.19 2.90 -5.43
C GLY A 46 8.84 3.42 -4.93
N LEU A 47 7.74 2.67 -5.14
CA LEU A 47 6.39 3.03 -4.72
C LEU A 47 5.83 1.98 -3.75
N ALA A 48 5.07 2.47 -2.76
CA ALA A 48 4.36 1.65 -1.80
C ALA A 48 2.96 2.19 -1.56
N TRP A 49 1.98 1.30 -1.36
CA TRP A 49 0.66 1.69 -0.90
C TRP A 49 0.63 1.72 0.61
N ARG A 50 0.26 2.87 1.18
CA ARG A 50 0.09 3.06 2.63
C ARG A 50 -1.39 3.02 2.98
N GLU A 51 -1.76 2.10 3.86
CA GLU A 51 -3.14 1.85 4.29
C GLU A 51 -3.21 1.60 5.80
N ASN A 52 -4.42 1.70 6.37
CA ASN A 52 -4.68 1.25 7.74
C ASN A 52 -4.58 -0.30 7.83
N PRO A 53 -3.85 -0.89 8.78
CA PRO A 53 -3.86 -2.33 9.04
C PRO A 53 -5.25 -2.93 9.25
N ASP A 54 -6.25 -2.16 9.71
CA ASP A 54 -7.63 -2.65 9.83
C ASP A 54 -8.22 -3.09 8.47
N ASN A 55 -7.73 -2.51 7.38
CA ASN A 55 -8.15 -2.84 6.02
C ASN A 55 -7.37 -4.01 5.41
N ARG A 56 -6.56 -4.73 6.20
CA ARG A 56 -5.79 -5.88 5.71
C ARG A 56 -6.66 -6.93 5.03
N ALA A 57 -7.87 -7.17 5.54
CA ALA A 57 -8.83 -8.08 4.92
C ALA A 57 -9.27 -7.65 3.51
N LEU A 58 -9.34 -6.34 3.24
CA LEU A 58 -9.64 -5.82 1.90
C LEU A 58 -8.42 -5.96 0.99
N ILE A 59 -7.21 -5.78 1.51
CA ILE A 59 -5.97 -5.96 0.75
C ILE A 59 -5.82 -7.43 0.34
N ASP A 60 -6.05 -8.38 1.24
CA ASP A 60 -5.96 -9.81 0.93
C ASP A 60 -6.94 -10.18 -0.21
N LYS A 61 -8.17 -9.64 -0.21
CA LYS A 61 -9.14 -9.83 -1.30
C LYS A 61 -8.71 -9.25 -2.65
N ILE A 62 -7.75 -8.33 -2.69
CA ILE A 62 -7.22 -7.76 -3.94
C ILE A 62 -6.11 -8.67 -4.52
N PHE A 63 -5.44 -9.44 -3.66
CA PHE A 63 -4.39 -10.37 -4.05
C PHE A 63 -4.89 -11.81 -4.28
N GLU A 64 -6.11 -12.12 -3.85
CA GLU A 64 -6.83 -13.38 -4.12
C GLU A 64 -7.46 -13.38 -5.52
#